data_AF-A0A936SAQ6-F1
#
_entry.id   AF-A0A936SAQ6-F1
#
_cell.length_a   1.000
_cell.length_b   1.000
_cell.length_c   1.000
_cell.angle_alpha   90.00
_cell.angle_beta   90.00
_cell.angle_gamma   90.00
#
_symmetry.space_group_name_H-M   'P 1'
#
loop_
_entity.id
_entity.type
_entity.pdbx_description
1 polymer ?
#
loop_
_entity_poly.entity_id
_entity_poly.type
_entity_poly.pdbx_seq_one_letter_code
_entity_poly.pdbx_strand_id
1 'polypeptide(L)'
;MKLAQRAEREPEPAPVATLNAALETYLIEAVSFLFYKDKETFERFAEEIIVTKEKKDLVPILHRFGAYVETLFAQVNMRAVLEKHPFEIPKA
;
A
#
# COMPACT_ATOMS: atom_id res chain seq x y z
N MET A 1 -0.46 -6.15 4.08
CA MET A 1 0.80 -6.74 4.60
C MET A 1 0.98 -8.21 4.26
N LYS A 2 0.13 -9.13 4.76
CA LYS A 2 0.35 -10.58 4.65
C LYS A 2 0.60 -11.10 3.22
N LEU A 3 -0.07 -10.53 2.21
CA LEU A 3 0.12 -10.92 0.80
C LEU A 3 1.48 -10.49 0.25
N ALA A 4 1.91 -9.25 0.51
CA ALA A 4 3.22 -8.74 0.10
C ALA A 4 4.36 -9.53 0.77
N GLN A 5 4.25 -9.77 2.08
CA GLN A 5 5.22 -10.58 2.84
C GLN A 5 5.29 -12.03 2.33
N ARG A 6 4.14 -12.61 1.93
CA ARG A 6 4.12 -13.95 1.33
C ARG A 6 4.80 -13.96 -0.03
N ALA A 7 4.48 -13.00 -0.90
CA ALA A 7 5.11 -12.89 -2.22
C ALA A 7 6.61 -12.57 -2.13
N GLU A 8 7.05 -11.87 -1.09
CA GLU A 8 8.48 -11.61 -0.83
C GLU A 8 9.23 -12.88 -0.42
N ARG A 9 8.64 -13.70 0.46
CA ARG A 9 9.23 -14.96 0.94
C ARG A 9 9.15 -16.09 -0.09
N GLU A 10 8.06 -16.11 -0.84
CA GLU A 10 7.74 -17.09 -1.88
C GLU A 10 7.43 -16.31 -3.18
N PRO A 11 8.46 -15.81 -3.91
CA PRO A 11 8.27 -15.08 -5.16
C PRO A 11 7.91 -16.01 -6.32
N GLU A 12 6.95 -16.90 -6.09
CA GLU A 12 6.41 -17.86 -7.06
C GLU A 12 5.18 -17.28 -7.77
N PRO A 13 4.83 -17.79 -8.96
CA PRO A 13 3.73 -17.22 -9.75
C PRO A 13 2.40 -17.11 -9.00
N ALA A 14 2.06 -18.09 -8.15
CA ALA A 14 0.77 -18.11 -7.45
C ALA A 14 0.66 -17.05 -6.33
N PRO A 15 1.61 -16.91 -5.38
CA PRO A 15 1.62 -15.81 -4.42
C PRO A 15 1.64 -14.42 -5.09
N VAL A 16 2.44 -14.24 -6.14
CA VAL A 16 2.54 -12.96 -6.87
C VAL A 16 1.23 -12.64 -7.59
N ALA A 17 0.62 -13.60 -8.28
CA ALA A 17 -0.69 -13.39 -8.92
C ALA A 17 -1.77 -13.01 -7.91
N THR A 18 -1.76 -13.63 -6.73
CA THR A 18 -2.69 -13.28 -5.64
C THR A 18 -2.48 -11.85 -5.15
N LEU A 19 -1.23 -11.41 -5.02
CA LEU A 19 -0.91 -10.03 -4.67
C LEU A 19 -1.36 -9.05 -5.77
N ASN A 20 -1.08 -9.34 -7.03
CA ASN A 20 -1.45 -8.49 -8.16
C ASN A 20 -2.96 -8.28 -8.24
N ALA A 21 -3.75 -9.35 -8.11
CA ALA A 21 -5.20 -9.25 -8.08
C ALA A 21 -5.70 -8.36 -6.93
N ALA A 22 -5.09 -8.48 -5.74
CA ALA A 22 -5.44 -7.61 -4.61
C ALA A 22 -5.05 -6.14 -4.84
N LEU A 23 -3.92 -5.88 -5.51
CA LEU A 23 -3.50 -4.53 -5.89
C LEU A 23 -4.47 -3.91 -6.89
N GLU A 24 -4.86 -4.66 -7.92
CA GLU A 24 -5.85 -4.22 -8.93
C GLU A 24 -7.19 -3.84 -8.29
N THR A 25 -7.71 -4.68 -7.38
CA THR A 25 -8.92 -4.34 -6.61
C THR A 25 -8.73 -3.07 -5.79
N TYR A 26 -7.61 -2.93 -5.08
CA TYR A 26 -7.37 -1.77 -4.21
C TYR A 26 -7.23 -0.46 -5.00
N LEU A 27 -6.60 -0.51 -6.17
CA LEU A 27 -6.46 0.63 -7.08
C LEU A 27 -7.82 1.16 -7.56
N ILE A 28 -8.79 0.27 -7.75
CA ILE A 28 -10.15 0.65 -8.20
C ILE A 28 -10.98 1.17 -7.03
N GLU A 29 -10.96 0.48 -5.89
CA GLU A 29 -11.94 0.69 -4.82
C GLU A 29 -11.48 1.67 -3.73
N ALA A 30 -10.21 1.58 -3.33
CA ALA A 30 -9.76 2.17 -2.06
C ALA A 30 -8.77 3.32 -2.23
N VAL A 31 -8.00 3.35 -3.33
CA VAL A 31 -6.93 4.33 -3.53
C VAL A 31 -7.45 5.78 -3.59
N SER A 32 -8.71 5.97 -3.99
CA SER A 32 -9.38 7.27 -4.07
C SER A 32 -9.60 7.93 -2.69
N PHE A 33 -9.59 7.14 -1.61
CA PHE A 33 -9.71 7.64 -0.24
C PHE A 33 -8.36 8.04 0.38
N LEU A 34 -7.24 7.76 -0.30
CA LEU A 34 -5.93 8.20 0.15
C LEU A 34 -5.73 9.69 -0.14
N PHE A 35 -4.91 10.35 0.69
CA PHE A 35 -4.43 11.69 0.36
C PHE A 35 -3.64 11.64 -0.95
N TYR A 36 -3.68 12.72 -1.73
CA TYR A 36 -3.08 12.78 -3.08
C TYR A 36 -1.64 12.23 -3.16
N LYS A 37 -0.78 12.58 -2.18
CA LYS A 37 0.62 12.11 -2.15
C LYS A 37 0.75 10.61 -1.86
N ASP A 38 -0.11 10.09 -0.99
CA ASP A 38 -0.14 8.68 -0.61
C ASP A 38 -0.71 7.83 -1.77
N LYS A 39 -1.68 8.39 -2.50
CA LYS A 39 -2.23 7.81 -3.72
C LYS A 39 -1.17 7.62 -4.80
N GLU A 40 -0.47 8.69 -5.21
CA GLU A 40 0.56 8.64 -6.26
C GLU A 40 1.67 7.64 -5.92
N THR A 41 2.11 7.62 -4.66
CA THR A 41 3.16 6.71 -4.19
C THR A 41 2.68 5.25 -4.22
N PHE A 42 1.44 4.99 -3.81
CA PHE A 42 0.86 3.66 -3.86
C PHE A 42 0.69 3.17 -5.30
N GLU A 43 0.17 4.00 -6.20
CA GLU A 43 -0.03 3.68 -7.62
C GLU A 43 1.29 3.29 -8.29
N ARG A 44 2.36 4.04 -8.05
CA ARG A 44 3.70 3.72 -8.56
C ARG A 44 4.22 2.37 -8.07
N PHE A 45 4.06 2.06 -6.79
CA PHE A 45 4.46 0.75 -6.27
C PHE A 45 3.64 -0.38 -6.89
N ALA A 46 2.33 -0.19 -7.03
CA ALA A 46 1.46 -1.20 -7.62
C ALA A 46 1.85 -1.48 -9.08
N GLU A 47 2.12 -0.42 -9.86
CA GLU A 47 2.62 -0.54 -11.22
C GLU A 47 3.97 -1.28 -11.25
N GLU A 48 4.95 -0.85 -10.46
CA GLU A 48 6.29 -1.45 -10.39
C GLU A 48 6.23 -2.95 -10.06
N ILE A 49 5.34 -3.35 -9.13
CA ILE A 49 5.12 -4.76 -8.75
C ILE A 49 4.49 -5.54 -9.91
N ILE A 50 3.45 -4.98 -10.56
CA ILE A 50 2.70 -5.66 -11.62
C ILE A 50 3.57 -5.90 -12.86
N VAL A 51 4.42 -4.94 -13.22
CA VAL A 51 5.24 -5.02 -14.44
C VAL A 51 6.53 -5.85 -14.25
N THR A 52 7.01 -6.00 -13.01
CA THR A 52 8.27 -6.70 -12.74
C THR A 52 8.07 -8.22 -12.76
N LYS A 53 8.71 -8.88 -13.73
CA LYS A 53 8.63 -10.35 -13.90
C LYS A 53 9.79 -11.10 -13.26
N GLU A 54 10.93 -10.44 -13.11
CA GLU A 54 12.16 -11.05 -12.59
C GLU A 54 12.14 -11.11 -11.06
N LYS A 55 12.22 -12.33 -10.50
CA LYS A 55 12.12 -12.56 -9.04
C LYS A 55 13.16 -11.76 -8.24
N LYS A 56 14.40 -11.69 -8.75
CA LYS A 56 15.52 -10.99 -8.11
C LYS A 56 15.27 -9.48 -7.94
N ASP A 57 14.51 -8.90 -8.87
CA ASP A 57 14.20 -7.47 -8.88
C ASP A 57 12.89 -7.21 -8.11
N LEU A 58 11.95 -8.16 -8.16
CA LEU A 58 10.67 -8.10 -7.46
C LEU A 58 10.81 -8.10 -5.93
N VAL A 59 11.68 -8.94 -5.36
CA VAL A 59 11.82 -9.07 -3.89
C VAL A 59 12.17 -7.73 -3.22
N PRO A 60 13.19 -6.97 -3.67
CA PRO A 60 13.45 -5.62 -3.15
C PRO A 60 12.29 -4.64 -3.28
N ILE A 61 11.48 -4.74 -4.35
CA ILE A 61 10.28 -3.90 -4.53
C ILE A 61 9.23 -4.26 -3.48
N LEU A 62 8.97 -5.56 -3.29
CA LEU A 62 8.00 -6.06 -2.31
C LEU A 62 8.39 -5.68 -0.88
N HIS A 63 9.68 -5.71 -0.56
CA HIS A 63 10.19 -5.26 0.73
C HIS A 63 9.88 -3.78 0.99
N ARG A 64 10.22 -2.90 0.02
CA ARG A 64 9.95 -1.45 0.10
C ARG A 64 8.45 -1.16 0.18
N PHE A 65 7.65 -1.85 -0.63
CA PHE A 65 6.20 -1.74 -0.60
C PHE A 65 5.61 -2.19 0.75
N GLY A 66 6.17 -3.27 1.32
CA GLY A 66 5.88 -3.74 2.67
C GLY A 66 6.04 -2.63 3.71
N ALA A 67 7.24 -2.04 3.79
CA ALA A 67 7.52 -0.95 4.72
C ALA A 67 6.63 0.29 4.48
N TYR A 68 6.38 0.63 3.21
CA TYR A 68 5.54 1.76 2.84
C TYR A 68 4.10 1.59 3.34
N VAL A 69 3.45 0.45 3.04
CA VAL A 69 2.04 0.24 3.41
C VAL A 69 1.87 0.12 4.92
N GLU A 70 2.87 -0.39 5.65
CA GLU A 70 2.84 -0.42 7.12
C GLU A 70 2.84 1.01 7.69
N THR A 71 3.71 1.86 7.14
CA THR A 71 3.78 3.29 7.50
C THR A 71 2.49 4.01 7.13
N LEU A 72 1.96 3.78 5.92
CA LEU A 72 0.72 4.38 5.44
C LEU A 72 -0.45 4.01 6.36
N PHE A 73 -0.56 2.73 6.75
CA PHE A 73 -1.61 2.26 7.64
C PHE A 73 -1.54 2.95 9.02
N ALA A 74 -0.34 3.09 9.59
CA ALA A 74 -0.16 3.82 10.85
C ALA A 74 -0.59 5.30 10.71
N GLN A 75 -0.20 5.97 9.62
CA GLN A 75 -0.56 7.37 9.37
C GLN A 75 -2.07 7.56 9.16
N VAL A 76 -2.72 6.68 8.41
CA VAL A 76 -4.17 6.70 8.20
C VAL A 76 -4.90 6.51 9.54
N ASN A 77 -4.48 5.54 10.36
CA ASN A 77 -5.08 5.32 11.67
C ASN A 77 -4.93 6.53 12.60
N MET A 78 -3.77 7.19 12.62
CA MET A 78 -3.57 8.41 13.41
C MET A 78 -4.53 9.53 13.01
N ARG A 79 -4.81 9.68 11.71
CA ARG A 79 -5.78 10.67 11.20
C ARG A 79 -7.22 10.27 11.53
N ALA A 80 -7.56 8.98 11.45
CA ALA A 80 -8.88 8.47 11.80
C ALA A 80 -9.24 8.69 13.28
N VAL A 81 -8.27 8.63 14.20
CA VAL A 81 -8.50 8.94 15.62
C VAL A 81 -9.03 10.36 15.83
N LEU A 82 -8.60 11.32 15.01
CA LEU A 82 -9.05 12.72 15.08
C LEU A 82 -10.52 12.90 14.65
N GLU A 83 -11.13 11.92 13.96
CA GLU A 83 -12.55 11.95 13.61
C GLU A 83 -13.44 12.01 14.87
N LYS A 84 -13.03 11.31 15.95
CA LYS A 84 -13.76 11.28 17.23
C LYS A 84 -13.37 12.42 18.17
N HIS A 85 -12.30 13.15 17.86
CA HIS A 85 -11.77 14.25 18.66
C HIS A 85 -11.32 15.41 17.74
N PRO A 86 -12.26 16.09 17.06
CA PRO A 86 -11.92 17.19 16.17
C PRO A 86 -11.25 18.33 16.93
N PHE A 87 -10.25 18.98 16.32
CA PHE A 87 -9.62 20.16 16.91
C PHE A 87 -10.64 21.31 17.01
N GLU A 88 -10.79 21.88 18.21
CA GLU A 88 -11.55 23.12 18.40
C GLU A 88 -10.68 24.30 17.96
N ILE A 89 -11.15 25.06 16.95
CA ILE A 89 -10.48 26.30 16.54
C ILE A 89 -10.74 27.33 17.65
N PRO A 90 -9.70 27.94 18.27
CA PRO A 90 -9.90 28.98 19.27
C PRO A 90 -10.70 30.13 18.66
N LYS A 91 -11.80 30.53 19.30
CA LYS A 91 -12.53 31.73 18.90
C LYS A 91 -11.64 32.94 19.14
N ALA A 92 -11.37 33.68 18.07
CA ALA A 92 -10.67 34.97 18.10
C ALA A 92 -11.46 36.03 18.87
#